data_AF-A0AAN7I8F4-F1
#
_entry.id   AF-A0AAN7I8F4-F1
#
_cell.length_a   1.000
_cell.length_b   1.000
_cell.length_c   1.000
_cell.angle_alpha   90.00
_cell.angle_beta   90.00
_cell.angle_gamma   90.00
#
_symmetry.space_group_name_H-M   'P 1'
#
loop_
_entity.id
_entity.type
_entity.pdbx_description
1 polymer ?
#
loop_
_entity_poly.entity_id
_entity_poly.type
_entity_poly.pdbx_seq_one_letter_code
_entity_poly.pdbx_strand_id
1 'polypeptide(L)'
;MILLVACSYLHVELCSFIIVVDLGEKSNKAEAFHALIAFIVSFLAALIGLHFQVLSVSPLETHFATVLLFIMAAIVYSIAYMEIKLQPQGAEYLLLFRFICLVSGIISVELLISIIISPFWLFMFLYYTANLIFNAVPSLLKKIYQLVCQIYDWLLQIFQSGAFHAFSSREREENDNQAVETV
;
A
#
# COMPACT_ATOMS: atom_id res chain seq x y z
N MET A 1 -13.49 -21.55 -9.35
CA MET A 1 -14.19 -20.32 -8.93
C MET A 1 -14.17 -20.10 -7.42
N ILE A 2 -14.51 -21.10 -6.59
CA ILE A 2 -14.46 -20.99 -5.11
C ILE A 2 -13.01 -20.78 -4.59
N LEU A 3 -12.03 -21.45 -5.18
CA LEU A 3 -10.59 -21.25 -4.86
C LEU A 3 -10.08 -19.84 -5.22
N LEU A 4 -10.67 -19.23 -6.26
CA LEU A 4 -10.33 -17.87 -6.74
C LEU A 4 -10.80 -16.80 -5.76
N VAL A 5 -12.00 -16.95 -5.20
CA VAL A 5 -12.54 -16.01 -4.19
C VAL A 5 -11.78 -16.15 -2.88
N ALA A 6 -11.45 -17.38 -2.48
CA ALA A 6 -10.67 -17.64 -1.27
C ALA A 6 -9.24 -17.05 -1.34
N CYS A 7 -8.58 -17.11 -2.50
CA CYS A 7 -7.22 -16.57 -2.65
C CYS A 7 -7.18 -15.03 -2.66
N SER A 8 -8.16 -14.38 -3.29
CA SER A 8 -8.28 -12.90 -3.25
C SER A 8 -8.69 -12.40 -1.87
N TYR A 9 -9.56 -13.12 -1.14
CA TYR A 9 -9.87 -12.81 0.25
C TYR A 9 -8.66 -13.01 1.17
N LEU A 10 -7.89 -14.09 0.97
CA LEU A 10 -6.69 -14.36 1.75
C LEU A 10 -5.60 -13.29 1.52
N HIS A 11 -5.46 -12.76 0.30
CA HIS A 11 -4.50 -11.69 0.00
C HIS A 11 -4.92 -10.34 0.60
N VAL A 12 -6.20 -9.98 0.53
CA VAL A 12 -6.73 -8.76 1.15
C VAL A 12 -6.65 -8.85 2.67
N GLU A 13 -7.02 -9.99 3.26
CA GLU A 13 -6.88 -10.19 4.71
C GLU A 13 -5.43 -10.29 5.15
N LEU A 14 -4.52 -10.92 4.40
CA LEU A 14 -3.08 -10.88 4.73
C LEU A 14 -2.57 -9.45 4.69
N CYS A 15 -2.84 -8.68 3.64
CA CYS A 15 -2.44 -7.28 3.54
C CYS A 15 -3.01 -6.44 4.69
N SER A 16 -4.28 -6.64 5.05
CA SER A 16 -4.91 -5.95 6.19
C SER A 16 -4.32 -6.37 7.54
N PHE A 17 -4.06 -7.66 7.77
CA PHE A 17 -3.46 -8.17 9.01
C PHE A 17 -2.00 -7.72 9.15
N ILE A 18 -1.27 -7.65 8.04
CA ILE A 18 0.15 -7.25 7.97
C ILE A 18 0.31 -5.74 8.18
N ILE A 19 -0.56 -4.90 7.60
CA ILE A 19 -0.59 -3.45 7.88
C ILE A 19 -0.92 -3.17 9.36
N VAL A 20 -1.79 -3.97 9.97
CA VAL A 20 -2.13 -3.86 11.40
C VAL A 20 -1.00 -4.35 12.31
N VAL A 21 -0.21 -5.34 11.88
CA VAL A 21 0.94 -5.87 12.65
C VAL A 21 2.14 -4.92 12.62
N ASP A 22 2.36 -4.17 11.54
CA ASP A 22 3.56 -3.33 11.35
C ASP A 22 3.52 -1.98 12.11
N LEU A 23 2.33 -1.45 12.41
CA LEU A 23 2.18 -0.17 13.13
C LEU A 23 2.29 -0.26 14.67
N GLY A 24 2.44 -1.45 15.23
CA GLY A 24 2.44 -1.65 16.69
C GLY A 24 3.66 -2.41 17.20
N GLU A 25 4.59 -1.68 17.78
CA GLU A 25 5.62 -2.05 18.76
C GLU A 25 5.82 -3.54 19.18
N LYS A 26 7.11 -3.93 19.21
CA LYS A 26 7.81 -5.13 19.76
C LYS A 26 8.35 -6.18 18.76
N SER A 27 9.60 -6.58 19.03
CA SER A 27 10.45 -7.55 18.31
C SER A 27 9.78 -8.92 18.07
N ASN A 28 8.98 -9.37 19.04
CA ASN A 28 8.24 -10.64 19.01
C ASN A 28 7.26 -10.77 17.83
N LYS A 29 6.79 -9.67 17.24
CA LYS A 29 5.92 -9.71 16.06
C LYS A 29 6.67 -10.03 14.75
N ALA A 30 7.92 -9.57 14.63
CA ALA A 30 8.73 -9.85 13.44
C ALA A 30 9.14 -11.32 13.37
N GLU A 31 9.45 -11.93 14.53
CA GLU A 31 9.74 -13.37 14.62
C GLU A 31 8.50 -14.21 14.29
N ALA A 32 7.33 -13.84 14.80
CA ALA A 32 6.07 -14.53 14.48
C ALA A 32 5.74 -14.42 12.97
N PHE A 33 5.93 -13.24 12.38
CA PHE A 33 5.77 -13.02 10.95
C PHE A 33 6.75 -13.88 10.13
N HIS A 34 8.02 -13.91 10.52
CA HIS A 34 9.01 -14.75 9.88
C HIS A 34 8.68 -16.23 9.96
N ALA A 35 8.25 -16.71 11.13
CA ALA A 35 7.81 -18.09 11.31
C ALA A 35 6.61 -18.43 10.42
N LEU A 36 5.64 -17.52 10.30
CA LEU A 36 4.49 -17.69 9.41
C LEU A 36 4.91 -17.76 7.93
N ILE A 37 5.73 -16.83 7.46
CA ILE A 37 6.24 -16.83 6.08
C ILE A 37 7.05 -18.10 5.81
N ALA A 38 7.96 -18.48 6.71
CA ALA A 38 8.76 -19.70 6.57
C ALA A 38 7.88 -20.96 6.53
N PHE A 39 6.82 -21.02 7.34
CA PHE A 39 5.84 -22.11 7.30
C PHE A 39 5.11 -22.18 5.96
N ILE A 40 4.56 -21.04 5.49
CA ILE A 40 3.84 -20.96 4.21
C ILE A 40 4.76 -21.34 3.04
N VAL A 41 5.97 -20.79 3.00
CA VAL A 41 6.97 -21.10 1.96
C VAL A 41 7.31 -22.59 1.95
N SER A 42 7.55 -23.19 3.11
CA SER A 42 7.86 -24.62 3.22
C SER A 42 6.69 -25.50 2.77
N PHE A 43 5.47 -25.15 3.17
CA PHE A 43 4.26 -25.86 2.78
C PHE A 43 4.02 -25.76 1.27
N LEU A 44 4.12 -24.56 0.68
CA LEU A 44 3.96 -24.35 -0.76
C LEU A 44 5.07 -25.04 -1.55
N ALA A 45 6.33 -25.00 -1.10
CA ALA A 45 7.42 -25.72 -1.73
C ALA A 45 7.18 -27.24 -1.75
N ALA A 46 6.68 -27.81 -0.64
CA ALA A 46 6.30 -29.22 -0.58
C ALA A 46 5.15 -29.55 -1.55
N LEU A 47 4.14 -28.68 -1.66
CA LEU A 47 3.06 -28.83 -2.63
C LEU A 47 3.54 -28.75 -4.08
N ILE A 48 4.45 -27.83 -4.39
CA ILE A 48 5.09 -27.74 -5.72
C ILE A 48 5.86 -29.03 -6.01
N GLY A 49 6.67 -29.50 -5.06
CA GLY A 49 7.39 -30.76 -5.19
C GLY A 49 6.45 -31.93 -5.52
N LEU A 50 5.35 -32.06 -4.77
CA LEU A 50 4.34 -33.09 -4.99
C LEU A 50 3.65 -32.95 -6.35
N HIS A 51 3.26 -31.72 -6.73
CA HIS A 51 2.57 -31.44 -7.99
C HIS A 51 3.42 -31.81 -9.20
N PHE A 52 4.68 -31.39 -9.21
CA PHE A 52 5.60 -31.66 -10.32
C PHE A 52 6.10 -33.11 -10.35
N GLN A 53 6.19 -33.78 -9.18
CA GLN A 53 6.45 -35.21 -9.12
C GLN A 53 5.36 -36.01 -9.84
N VAL A 54 4.08 -35.65 -9.67
CA VAL A 54 2.96 -36.29 -10.38
C VAL A 54 3.03 -36.00 -11.89
N LEU A 55 3.40 -34.78 -12.28
CA LEU A 55 3.50 -34.39 -13.68
C LEU A 55 4.76 -34.93 -14.40
N SER A 56 5.70 -35.54 -13.67
CA SER A 56 6.97 -36.07 -14.21
C SER A 56 7.79 -35.02 -14.98
N VAL A 57 7.64 -33.74 -14.61
CA VAL A 57 8.36 -32.60 -15.19
C VAL A 57 9.03 -31.80 -14.08
N SER A 58 10.12 -31.12 -14.39
CA SER A 58 10.81 -30.28 -13.42
C SER A 58 10.13 -28.90 -13.31
N PRO A 59 9.87 -28.38 -12.08
CA PRO A 59 9.39 -27.01 -11.90
C PRO A 59 10.39 -25.98 -12.43
N LEU A 60 11.69 -26.29 -12.34
CA LEU A 60 12.75 -25.42 -12.81
C LEU A 60 12.73 -25.30 -14.35
N GLU A 61 12.44 -26.38 -15.06
CA GLU A 61 12.34 -26.37 -16.52
C GLU A 61 11.06 -25.67 -17.00
N THR A 62 9.97 -25.82 -16.25
CA THR A 62 8.64 -25.31 -16.64
C THR A 62 8.45 -23.83 -16.27
N HIS A 63 9.00 -23.39 -15.13
CA HIS A 63 8.79 -22.06 -14.56
C HIS A 63 10.10 -21.37 -14.16
N PHE A 64 11.17 -21.54 -14.95
CA PHE A 64 12.51 -21.02 -14.67
C PHE A 64 12.53 -19.57 -14.18
N ALA A 65 11.86 -18.67 -14.91
CA ALA A 65 11.83 -17.25 -14.57
C ALA A 65 11.16 -16.98 -13.21
N THR A 66 10.04 -17.65 -12.92
CA THR A 66 9.31 -17.50 -11.65
C THR A 66 10.13 -18.04 -10.48
N VAL A 67 10.77 -19.20 -10.65
CA VAL A 67 11.67 -19.78 -9.65
C VAL A 67 12.85 -18.85 -9.37
N LEU A 68 13.44 -18.25 -10.40
CA LEU A 68 14.54 -17.31 -10.24
C LEU A 68 14.10 -16.04 -9.50
N LEU A 69 12.94 -15.47 -9.86
CA LEU A 69 12.36 -14.32 -9.15
C LEU A 69 12.06 -14.65 -7.69
N PHE A 70 11.58 -15.86 -7.40
CA PHE A 70 11.35 -16.32 -6.03
C PHE A 70 12.65 -16.36 -5.23
N ILE A 71 13.73 -16.90 -5.80
CA ILE A 71 15.05 -16.93 -5.16
C ILE A 71 15.54 -15.51 -4.84
N MET A 72 15.43 -14.59 -5.80
CA MET A 72 15.83 -13.20 -5.59
C MET A 72 14.99 -12.51 -4.49
N ALA A 73 13.67 -12.70 -4.51
CA ALA A 73 12.77 -12.17 -3.48
C ALA A 73 13.09 -12.75 -2.09
N ALA A 74 13.37 -14.06 -2.01
CA ALA A 74 13.75 -14.74 -0.77
C ALA A 74 15.10 -14.27 -0.21
N ILE A 75 16.08 -13.95 -1.08
CA ILE A 75 17.36 -13.36 -0.67
C ILE A 75 17.14 -11.97 -0.10
N VAL A 76 16.40 -11.11 -0.80
CA VAL A 76 16.08 -9.74 -0.33
C VAL A 76 15.35 -9.79 1.01
N TYR A 77 14.36 -10.67 1.13
CA TYR A 77 13.65 -10.94 2.38
C TYR A 77 14.59 -11.34 3.52
N SER A 78 15.47 -12.31 3.27
CA SER A 78 16.39 -12.84 4.28
C SER A 78 17.38 -11.80 4.76
N ILE A 79 17.93 -10.98 3.85
CA ILE A 79 18.82 -9.87 4.18
C ILE A 79 18.08 -8.86 5.06
N ALA A 80 16.90 -8.40 4.63
CA ALA A 80 16.12 -7.43 5.39
C ALA A 80 15.74 -7.95 6.79
N TYR A 81 15.36 -9.23 6.90
CA TYR A 81 15.05 -9.86 8.19
C TYR A 81 16.28 -9.95 9.10
N MET A 82 17.44 -10.31 8.55
CA MET A 82 18.69 -10.36 9.32
C MET A 82 19.10 -8.98 9.83
N GLU A 83 18.96 -7.93 9.02
CA GLU A 83 19.21 -6.53 9.42
C GLU A 83 18.27 -6.09 10.56
N ILE A 84 16.99 -6.46 10.50
CA ILE A 84 16.04 -6.21 11.60
C ILE A 84 16.50 -6.91 12.89
N LYS A 85 16.99 -8.15 12.78
CA LYS A 85 17.43 -8.96 13.93
C LYS A 85 18.75 -8.49 14.53
N LEU A 86 19.65 -7.97 13.70
CA LEU A 86 20.97 -7.46 14.11
C LEU A 86 20.94 -6.06 14.73
N GLN A 87 19.75 -5.46 14.85
CA GLN A 87 19.51 -4.13 15.42
C GLN A 87 20.09 -2.99 14.55
N PRO A 88 19.26 -2.32 13.74
CA PRO A 88 19.71 -1.23 12.87
C PRO A 88 20.26 -0.04 13.67
N GLN A 89 21.26 0.66 13.13
CA GLN A 89 21.91 1.83 13.74
C GLN A 89 21.01 3.08 13.88
N GLY A 90 19.71 2.97 13.58
CA GLY A 90 18.72 4.06 13.72
C GLY A 90 17.28 3.61 13.45
N ALA A 91 16.31 4.32 14.04
CA ALA A 91 14.88 3.99 13.97
C ALA A 91 14.27 4.12 12.56
N GLU A 92 14.80 5.03 11.73
CA GLU A 92 14.32 5.26 10.37
C GLU A 92 14.66 4.09 9.42
N TYR A 93 15.87 3.53 9.55
CA TYR A 93 16.29 2.36 8.77
C TYR A 93 15.50 1.10 9.15
N LEU A 94 15.08 0.99 10.42
CA LEU A 94 14.28 -0.13 10.91
C LEU A 94 12.92 -0.20 10.19
N LEU A 95 12.26 0.93 9.98
CA LEU A 95 11.02 1.00 9.21
C LEU A 95 11.23 0.61 7.75
N LEU A 96 12.31 1.09 7.13
CA LEU A 96 12.64 0.74 5.75
C LEU A 96 12.88 -0.76 5.58
N PHE A 97 13.68 -1.38 6.46
CA PHE A 97 13.94 -2.82 6.41
C PHE A 97 12.69 -3.65 6.70
N ARG A 98 11.81 -3.19 7.61
CA ARG A 98 10.50 -3.83 7.83
C ARG A 98 9.64 -3.81 6.58
N PHE A 99 9.55 -2.66 5.92
CA PHE A 99 8.80 -2.53 4.68
C PHE A 99 9.37 -3.44 3.58
N ILE A 100 10.70 -3.46 3.41
CA ILE A 100 11.36 -4.34 2.42
C ILE A 100 11.11 -5.81 2.76
N CYS A 101 11.27 -6.21 4.02
CA CYS A 101 11.00 -7.57 4.51
C CYS A 101 9.55 -7.99 4.24
N LEU A 102 8.60 -7.10 4.53
CA LEU A 102 7.18 -7.34 4.31
C LEU A 102 6.86 -7.53 2.82
N VAL A 103 7.25 -6.58 1.98
CA VAL A 103 6.95 -6.60 0.53
C VAL A 103 7.62 -7.79 -0.14
N SER A 104 8.90 -8.05 0.14
CA SER A 104 9.62 -9.19 -0.43
C SER A 104 9.07 -10.54 0.04
N GLY A 105 8.64 -10.65 1.31
CA GLY A 105 7.97 -11.83 1.84
C GLY A 105 6.66 -12.13 1.11
N ILE A 106 5.79 -11.12 0.91
CA ILE A 106 4.55 -11.26 0.16
C ILE A 106 4.82 -11.70 -1.28
N ILE A 107 5.72 -11.01 -1.98
CA ILE A 107 6.11 -11.34 -3.36
C ILE A 107 6.60 -12.79 -3.44
N SER A 108 7.40 -13.25 -2.47
CA SER A 108 7.90 -14.63 -2.46
C SER A 108 6.77 -15.67 -2.38
N VAL A 109 5.75 -15.41 -1.55
CA VAL A 109 4.58 -16.30 -1.40
C VAL A 109 3.73 -16.28 -2.66
N GLU A 110 3.48 -15.10 -3.24
CA GLU A 110 2.73 -14.97 -4.50
C GLU A 110 3.41 -15.72 -5.66
N LEU A 111 4.73 -15.60 -5.77
CA LEU A 111 5.51 -16.30 -6.79
C LEU A 111 5.39 -17.82 -6.64
N LEU A 112 5.44 -18.36 -5.41
CA LEU A 112 5.20 -19.79 -5.18
C LEU A 112 3.78 -20.23 -5.55
N ILE A 113 2.76 -19.43 -5.19
CA ILE A 113 1.37 -19.72 -5.55
C ILE A 113 1.22 -19.74 -7.08
N SER A 114 1.90 -18.85 -7.80
CA SER A 114 1.85 -18.80 -9.26
C SER A 114 2.53 -19.97 -9.99
N ILE A 115 3.41 -20.69 -9.30
CA ILE A 115 3.98 -21.95 -9.84
C ILE A 115 2.91 -23.05 -9.80
N ILE A 116 2.05 -23.04 -8.78
CA ILE A 116 0.94 -24.02 -8.63
C ILE A 116 -0.25 -23.63 -9.52
N ILE A 117 -0.59 -22.34 -9.56
CA ILE A 117 -1.71 -21.79 -10.31
C ILE A 117 -1.12 -21.10 -11.54
N SER A 118 -1.25 -21.75 -12.70
CA SER A 118 -0.77 -21.31 -14.02
C SER A 118 -0.50 -19.79 -14.17
N PRO A 119 0.63 -19.37 -14.79
CA PRO A 119 1.06 -17.98 -14.89
C PRO A 119 0.07 -17.04 -15.61
N PHE A 120 -0.90 -17.60 -16.34
CA PHE A 120 -2.03 -16.85 -16.90
C PHE A 120 -2.85 -16.11 -15.83
N TRP A 121 -2.89 -16.63 -14.60
CA TRP A 121 -3.61 -16.00 -13.50
C TRP A 121 -2.92 -14.72 -13.02
N LEU A 122 -1.57 -14.71 -12.91
CA LEU A 122 -0.82 -13.50 -12.58
C LEU A 122 -0.98 -12.42 -13.66
N PHE A 123 -0.99 -12.79 -14.94
CA PHE A 123 -1.21 -11.85 -16.04
C PHE A 123 -2.62 -11.25 -16.00
N MET A 124 -3.65 -12.08 -15.79
CA MET A 124 -5.03 -11.61 -15.63
C MET A 124 -5.20 -10.74 -14.39
N PHE A 125 -4.55 -11.08 -13.28
CA PHE A 125 -4.58 -10.29 -12.06
C PHE A 125 -3.85 -8.96 -12.24
N LEU A 126 -2.59 -8.95 -12.70
CA LEU A 126 -1.83 -7.72 -12.97
C LEU A 126 -2.58 -6.80 -13.94
N TYR A 127 -3.20 -7.35 -14.98
CA TYR A 127 -4.08 -6.61 -15.87
C TYR A 127 -5.28 -6.02 -15.13
N TYR A 128 -5.96 -6.79 -14.27
CA TYR A 128 -7.11 -6.31 -13.49
C TYR A 128 -6.74 -5.25 -12.46
N THR A 129 -5.63 -5.43 -11.73
CA THR A 129 -5.14 -4.45 -10.75
C THR A 129 -4.64 -3.19 -11.43
N ALA A 130 -3.92 -3.30 -12.55
CA ALA A 130 -3.50 -2.15 -13.35
C ALA A 130 -4.70 -1.38 -13.90
N ASN A 131 -5.72 -2.08 -14.39
CA ASN A 131 -6.94 -1.45 -14.90
C ASN A 131 -7.77 -0.83 -13.77
N LEU A 132 -7.80 -1.44 -12.59
CA LEU A 132 -8.44 -0.87 -11.40
C LEU A 132 -7.72 0.42 -10.97
N ILE A 133 -6.39 0.42 -10.91
CA ILE A 133 -5.59 1.60 -10.57
C ILE A 133 -5.76 2.68 -11.63
N PHE A 134 -5.68 2.32 -12.91
CA PHE A 134 -5.83 3.26 -14.03
C PHE A 134 -7.23 3.88 -14.10
N ASN A 135 -8.28 3.17 -13.69
CA ASN A 135 -9.64 3.71 -13.65
C ASN A 135 -10.00 4.40 -12.32
N ALA A 136 -9.42 3.97 -11.19
CA ALA A 136 -9.71 4.55 -9.87
C ALA A 136 -8.95 5.86 -9.63
N VAL A 137 -7.69 5.96 -10.08
CA VAL A 137 -6.84 7.15 -9.91
C VAL A 137 -7.46 8.40 -10.54
N PRO A 138 -7.97 8.39 -11.79
CA PRO A 138 -8.67 9.54 -12.36
C PRO A 138 -9.93 9.94 -11.58
N SER A 139 -10.65 8.97 -11.01
CA SER A 139 -11.86 9.25 -10.21
C SER A 139 -11.53 9.94 -8.89
N LEU A 140 -10.43 9.55 -8.25
CA LEU A 140 -9.93 10.18 -7.02
C LEU A 140 -9.35 11.56 -7.32
N LEU A 141 -8.60 11.70 -8.41
CA LEU A 141 -8.08 13.00 -8.87
C LEU A 141 -9.22 13.98 -9.15
N LYS A 142 -10.30 13.51 -9.79
CA LYS A 142 -11.49 14.33 -10.07
C LYS A 142 -12.20 14.78 -8.79
N LYS A 143 -12.33 13.90 -7.80
CA LYS A 143 -12.91 14.25 -6.49
C LYS A 143 -12.04 15.25 -5.72
N ILE A 144 -10.72 15.07 -5.74
CA ILE A 144 -9.78 16.01 -5.11
C ILE A 144 -9.84 17.37 -5.80
N TYR A 145 -9.86 17.39 -7.15
CA TYR A 145 -10.00 18.63 -7.92
C TYR A 145 -11.30 19.37 -7.59
N GLN A 146 -12.43 18.66 -7.50
CA GLN A 146 -13.71 19.25 -7.06
C GLN A 146 -13.63 19.84 -5.66
N LEU A 147 -12.96 19.16 -4.73
CA LEU A 147 -12.77 19.63 -3.36
C LEU A 147 -11.94 20.92 -3.33
N VAL A 148 -10.86 20.97 -4.13
CA VAL A 148 -9.99 22.16 -4.24
C VAL A 148 -10.76 23.35 -4.83
N CYS A 149 -11.59 23.13 -5.86
CA CYS A 149 -12.46 24.18 -6.41
C CYS A 149 -13.46 24.71 -5.37
N GLN A 150 -14.10 23.82 -4.60
CA GLN A 150 -15.02 24.25 -3.53
C GLN A 150 -14.34 25.09 -2.45
N ILE A 151 -13.12 24.70 -2.05
CA ILE A 151 -12.33 25.46 -1.08
C ILE A 151 -11.96 26.84 -1.65
N TYR A 152 -11.59 26.90 -2.93
CA TYR A 152 -11.28 28.16 -3.61
C TYR A 152 -12.48 29.12 -3.65
N ASP A 153 -13.67 28.62 -4.03
CA ASP A 153 -14.89 29.43 -4.07
C ASP A 153 -15.28 29.94 -2.68
N TRP A 154 -15.16 29.10 -1.65
CA TRP A 154 -15.41 29.49 -0.26
C TRP A 154 -14.42 30.55 0.22
N LEU A 155 -13.14 30.40 -0.10
CA LEU A 155 -12.10 31.37 0.24
C LEU A 155 -12.36 32.72 -0.45
N LEU A 156 -12.75 32.69 -1.72
CA LEU A 156 -13.08 33.89 -2.50
C LEU A 156 -14.27 34.64 -1.89
N GLN A 157 -15.31 33.93 -1.45
CA GLN A 157 -16.46 34.52 -0.75
C GLN A 157 -16.06 35.17 0.56
N ILE A 158 -15.17 34.56 1.35
CA ILE A 158 -14.67 35.17 2.58
C ILE A 158 -13.91 36.46 2.28
N PHE A 159 -13.01 36.44 1.29
CA PHE A 159 -12.26 37.64 0.90
C PHE A 159 -13.18 38.77 0.41
N GLN A 160 -14.21 38.46 -0.37
CA GLN A 160 -15.19 39.44 -0.81
C GLN A 160 -16.05 39.98 0.35
N SER A 161 -16.48 39.11 1.27
CA SER A 161 -17.26 39.52 2.45
C SER A 161 -16.44 40.37 3.42
N GLY A 162 -15.15 40.07 3.59
CA GLY A 162 -14.22 40.85 4.42
C GLY A 162 -13.91 42.22 3.82
N ALA A 163 -13.71 42.30 2.49
CA ALA A 163 -13.51 43.58 1.80
C ALA A 163 -14.75 44.48 1.92
N PHE A 164 -15.95 43.91 1.80
CA PHE A 164 -17.21 44.65 1.95
C PHE A 164 -17.39 45.20 3.37
N HIS A 165 -17.02 44.42 4.38
CA HIS A 165 -17.11 44.83 5.78
C HIS A 165 -16.15 45.97 6.13
N ALA A 166 -14.94 45.99 5.56
CA ALA A 166 -13.95 47.04 5.77
C ALA A 166 -14.31 48.37 5.08
N PHE A 167 -14.99 48.32 3.93
CA PHE A 167 -15.53 49.51 3.27
C PHE A 167 -16.71 50.10 4.04
N SER A 168 -17.64 49.26 4.51
CA SER A 168 -18.82 49.71 5.27
C SER A 168 -18.47 50.30 6.64
N SER A 169 -17.44 49.79 7.32
CA SER A 169 -16.99 50.36 8.60
C SER A 169 -16.34 51.73 8.44
N ARG A 170 -15.61 51.95 7.35
CA ARG A 170 -14.92 53.21 7.06
C ARG A 170 -15.90 54.36 6.75
N GLU A 171 -16.97 54.08 6.01
CA GLU A 171 -18.05 55.06 5.79
C GLU A 171 -18.79 55.45 7.07
N ARG A 172 -18.82 54.60 8.09
CA ARG A 172 -19.47 54.90 9.38
C ARG A 172 -18.62 55.81 10.26
N GLU A 173 -17.31 55.56 10.34
CA GLU A 173 -16.37 56.40 11.10
C GLU A 173 -16.26 57.82 10.52
N GLU A 174 -16.34 57.96 9.20
CA GLU A 174 -16.27 59.27 8.54
C GLU A 174 -17.55 60.10 8.81
N ASN A 175 -18.72 59.47 8.84
CA ASN A 175 -19.98 60.13 9.19
C ASN A 175 -20.08 60.52 10.66
N ASP A 176 -19.57 59.69 11.59
CA ASP A 176 -19.59 60.00 13.02
C ASP A 176 -18.60 61.14 13.37
N ASN A 177 -17.44 61.21 12.70
CA ASN A 177 -16.50 62.32 12.90
C ASN A 177 -17.04 63.66 12.38
N GLN A 178 -17.81 63.65 11.29
CA GLN A 178 -18.44 64.86 10.75
C GLN A 178 -19.59 65.39 11.63
N ALA A 179 -20.24 64.50 12.38
CA ALA A 179 -21.28 64.87 13.35
C ALA A 179 -20.71 65.50 14.64
N VAL A 180 -19.46 65.20 15.00
CA VAL A 180 -18.80 65.77 16.20
C VAL A 180 -18.23 67.18 15.94
N GLU A 181 -17.90 67.52 14.68
CA GLU A 181 -17.41 68.86 14.31
C GLU A 181 -18.51 69.92 14.12
N THR A 182 -19.79 69.56 14.28
CA THR A 182 -20.95 70.44 14.05
C THR A 182 -21.70 70.86 15.32
N VAL A 183 -21.09 70.71 16.50
CA VAL A 183 -21.64 71.16 17.80
C VAL A 183 -20.73 72.20 18.46
#